data_AF-A0A838FXT4-F1
#
_entry.id   AF-A0A838FXT4-F1
#
_cell.length_a   1.000
_cell.length_b   1.000
_cell.length_c   1.000
_cell.angle_alpha   90.00
_cell.angle_beta   90.00
_cell.angle_gamma   90.00
#
_symmetry.space_group_name_H-M   'P 1'
#
loop_
_entity.id
_entity.type
_entity.pdbx_description
1 polymer ?
#
loop_
_entity_poly.entity_id
_entity_poly.type
_entity_poly.pdbx_seq_one_letter_code
_entity_poly.pdbx_strand_id
1 'polypeptide(L)'
;MTTSRTGRLQLHRAERADALVRGLAGVLAIDQPDPLVREVVAVPARGVERWLTQRLSYHLGSTEAAGICANVDFPSPGQLVADCVAAAGGAEPDDDPWAPLRLVWTLLDMVDGEFPAPRGDRRFLVARHLGRFFTSYGEQRPTMLTD
;
A
#
# COMPACT_ATOMS: atom_id res chain seq x y z
N MET A 1 6.29 8.12 -26.49
CA MET A 1 5.31 9.23 -26.49
C MET A 1 4.38 8.96 -25.31
N THR A 2 4.70 9.51 -24.14
CA THR A 2 4.08 9.11 -22.87
C THR A 2 2.82 9.94 -22.66
N THR A 3 1.66 9.37 -22.98
CA THR A 3 0.37 10.04 -22.74
C THR A 3 0.09 10.02 -21.23
N SER A 4 0.37 11.13 -20.57
CA SER A 4 0.02 11.32 -19.16
C SER A 4 -1.50 11.36 -19.01
N ARG A 5 -2.06 10.46 -18.20
CA ARG A 5 -3.48 10.45 -17.87
C ARG A 5 -3.72 11.54 -16.81
N THR A 6 -4.43 12.60 -17.16
CA THR A 6 -4.74 13.71 -16.23
C THR A 6 -5.38 13.18 -14.95
N GLY A 7 -4.70 13.38 -13.80
CA GLY A 7 -5.13 12.87 -12.50
C GLY A 7 -6.41 13.51 -12.01
N ARG A 8 -7.55 12.81 -12.17
CA ARG A 8 -8.84 13.19 -11.58
C ARG A 8 -9.25 12.13 -10.56
N LEU A 9 -9.59 12.56 -9.35
CA LEU A 9 -10.20 11.68 -8.36
C LEU A 9 -11.65 11.39 -8.77
N GLN A 10 -11.97 10.11 -9.01
CA GLN A 10 -13.32 9.65 -9.36
C GLN A 10 -13.84 8.73 -8.25
N LEU A 11 -15.02 9.05 -7.72
CA LEU A 11 -15.72 8.22 -6.75
C LEU A 11 -16.86 7.45 -7.44
N HIS A 12 -16.74 6.13 -7.49
CA HIS A 12 -17.79 5.25 -8.00
C HIS A 12 -18.54 4.62 -6.83
N ARG A 13 -19.87 4.67 -6.87
CA ARG A 13 -20.76 4.05 -5.87
C ARG A 13 -21.68 3.06 -6.56
N ALA A 14 -21.92 1.92 -5.94
CA ALA A 14 -22.95 0.98 -6.34
C ALA A 14 -23.54 0.30 -5.11
N GLU A 15 -24.74 -0.27 -5.25
CA GLU A 15 -25.40 -1.06 -4.22
C GLU A 15 -24.74 -2.43 -4.00
N ARG A 16 -24.01 -2.91 -5.01
CA ARG A 16 -23.32 -4.20 -4.99
C ARG A 16 -21.89 -4.05 -5.50
N ALA A 17 -20.96 -4.73 -4.84
CA ALA A 17 -19.55 -4.75 -5.25
C ALA A 17 -19.36 -5.29 -6.67
N ASP A 18 -20.15 -6.28 -7.11
CA ASP A 18 -20.10 -6.84 -8.47
C ASP A 18 -20.28 -5.78 -9.57
N ALA A 19 -21.08 -4.74 -9.33
CA ALA A 19 -21.28 -3.67 -10.28
C ALA A 19 -20.04 -2.77 -10.40
N LEU A 20 -19.33 -2.55 -9.29
CA LEU A 20 -18.05 -1.82 -9.29
C LEU A 20 -16.96 -2.60 -10.02
N VAL A 21 -16.96 -3.94 -9.93
CA VAL A 21 -15.99 -4.79 -10.66
C VAL A 21 -16.11 -4.60 -12.16
N ARG A 22 -17.32 -4.51 -12.71
CA ARG A 22 -17.51 -4.25 -14.15
C ARG A 22 -16.97 -2.88 -14.56
N GLY A 23 -17.22 -1.85 -13.74
CA GLY A 23 -16.66 -0.52 -13.97
C GLY A 23 -15.13 -0.52 -13.92
N LEU A 24 -14.56 -1.19 -12.93
CA LEU A 24 -13.11 -1.36 -12.80
C LEU A 24 -12.51 -2.12 -13.99
N ALA A 25 -13.14 -3.20 -14.44
CA ALA A 25 -12.70 -3.93 -15.62
C ALA A 25 -12.66 -3.03 -16.87
N GLY A 26 -13.65 -2.14 -17.03
CA GLY A 26 -13.64 -1.14 -18.10
C GLY A 26 -12.48 -0.15 -18.01
N VAL A 27 -12.01 0.18 -16.80
CA VAL A 27 -10.81 1.02 -16.61
C VAL A 27 -9.54 0.25 -16.95
N LEU A 28 -9.42 -1.01 -16.51
CA LEU A 28 -8.25 -1.85 -16.72
C LEU A 28 -8.14 -2.41 -18.15
N ALA A 29 -9.23 -2.41 -18.92
CA ALA A 29 -9.23 -2.82 -20.33
C ALA A 29 -8.65 -1.74 -21.27
N ILE A 30 -8.34 -0.55 -20.75
CA ILE A 30 -7.67 0.50 -21.52
C ILE A 30 -6.18 0.21 -21.49
N ASP A 31 -5.59 -0.14 -22.64
CA ASP A 31 -4.19 -0.50 -22.73
C ASP A 31 -3.26 0.60 -22.20
N GLN A 32 -2.33 0.20 -21.33
CA GLN A 32 -1.22 1.05 -20.94
C GLN A 32 -0.24 1.24 -22.11
N PRO A 33 0.44 2.40 -22.19
CA PRO A 33 1.50 2.60 -23.17
C PRO A 33 2.69 1.62 -23.03
N ASP A 34 2.96 1.14 -21.81
CA ASP A 34 3.98 0.14 -21.52
C ASP A 34 3.30 -1.11 -20.91
N PRO A 35 3.33 -2.26 -21.61
CA PRO A 35 2.66 -3.49 -21.15
C PRO A 35 3.35 -4.13 -19.94
N LEU A 36 4.59 -3.73 -19.60
CA LEU A 36 5.33 -4.27 -18.47
C LEU A 36 5.05 -3.50 -17.16
N VAL A 37 4.44 -2.31 -17.25
CA VAL A 37 4.01 -1.57 -16.06
C VAL A 37 2.81 -2.28 -15.46
N ARG A 38 2.88 -2.52 -14.15
CA ARG A 38 1.80 -3.17 -13.41
C ARG A 38 0.65 -2.20 -13.18
N GLU A 39 -0.55 -2.70 -13.37
CA GLU A 39 -1.76 -2.03 -12.87
C GLU A 39 -1.81 -2.13 -11.35
N VAL A 40 -2.34 -1.11 -10.67
CA VAL A 40 -2.39 -1.10 -9.20
C VAL A 40 -3.83 -0.96 -8.73
N VAL A 41 -4.29 -1.91 -7.93
CA VAL A 41 -5.63 -1.91 -7.32
C VAL A 41 -5.52 -2.16 -5.83
N ALA A 42 -5.59 -1.10 -5.03
CA ALA A 42 -5.53 -1.25 -3.58
C ALA A 42 -6.74 -1.99 -3.01
N VAL A 43 -6.50 -2.99 -2.15
CA VAL A 43 -7.54 -3.80 -1.49
C VAL A 43 -7.24 -3.98 -0.01
N PRO A 44 -8.25 -3.99 0.88
CA PRO A 44 -8.02 -3.99 2.32
C PRO A 44 -7.56 -5.35 2.88
N ALA A 45 -7.83 -6.45 2.16
CA ALA A 45 -7.56 -7.80 2.63
C ALA A 45 -7.36 -8.80 1.49
N ARG A 46 -6.59 -9.86 1.76
CA ARG A 46 -6.33 -10.97 0.82
C ARG A 46 -7.60 -11.68 0.33
N GLY A 47 -8.66 -11.69 1.12
CA GLY A 47 -9.95 -12.24 0.68
C GLY A 47 -10.58 -11.43 -0.46
N VAL A 48 -10.47 -10.09 -0.39
CA VAL A 48 -10.97 -9.18 -1.42
C VAL A 48 -10.12 -9.28 -2.68
N GLU A 49 -8.80 -9.35 -2.54
CA GLU A 49 -7.87 -9.63 -3.64
C GLU A 49 -8.27 -10.89 -4.41
N ARG A 50 -8.35 -12.04 -3.72
CA ARG A 50 -8.69 -13.32 -4.35
C ARG A 50 -10.02 -13.28 -5.09
N TRP A 51 -11.04 -12.71 -4.44
CA TRP A 51 -12.35 -12.54 -5.04
C TRP A 51 -12.26 -11.62 -6.27
N LEU A 52 -11.55 -10.50 -6.18
CA LEU A 52 -11.43 -9.53 -7.26
C LEU A 52 -10.67 -10.10 -8.46
N THR A 53 -9.54 -10.77 -8.25
CA THR A 53 -8.77 -11.47 -9.29
C THR A 53 -9.65 -12.46 -10.05
N GLN A 54 -10.43 -13.27 -9.31
CA GLN A 54 -11.36 -14.21 -9.92
C GLN A 54 -12.47 -13.50 -10.70
N ARG A 55 -13.07 -12.44 -10.16
CA ARG A 55 -14.17 -11.73 -10.85
C ARG A 55 -13.66 -11.00 -12.10
N LEU A 56 -12.48 -10.39 -12.02
CA LEU A 56 -11.84 -9.70 -13.15
C LEU A 56 -11.43 -10.67 -14.25
N SER A 57 -11.03 -11.91 -13.96
CA SER A 57 -10.69 -12.88 -15.02
C SER A 57 -11.89 -13.25 -15.90
N TYR A 58 -13.13 -13.09 -15.43
CA TYR A 58 -14.32 -13.24 -16.27
C TYR A 58 -14.63 -12.02 -17.15
N HIS A 59 -13.97 -10.88 -16.92
CA HIS A 59 -14.24 -9.61 -17.60
C HIS A 59 -13.07 -9.09 -18.44
N LEU A 60 -11.84 -9.46 -18.09
CA LEU A 60 -10.62 -9.02 -18.77
C LEU A 60 -10.10 -10.11 -19.70
N GLY A 61 -9.66 -9.70 -20.90
CA GLY A 61 -9.09 -10.59 -21.92
C GLY A 61 -10.11 -11.02 -22.97
N SER A 62 -10.29 -12.33 -23.16
CA SER A 62 -11.11 -12.88 -24.25
C SER A 62 -12.58 -12.47 -24.12
N THR A 63 -13.20 -12.11 -25.26
CA THR A 63 -14.65 -11.86 -25.36
C THR A 63 -15.47 -13.13 -25.55
N GLU A 64 -14.83 -14.26 -25.86
CA GLU A 64 -15.50 -15.54 -26.15
C GLU A 64 -15.42 -16.56 -25.00
N ALA A 65 -14.48 -16.39 -24.08
CA ALA A 65 -14.27 -17.25 -22.92
C ALA A 65 -13.77 -16.44 -21.71
N ALA A 66 -13.72 -17.05 -20.52
CA ALA A 66 -13.06 -16.43 -19.38
C ALA A 66 -11.60 -16.13 -19.74
N GLY A 67 -11.17 -14.88 -19.54
CA GLY A 67 -9.79 -14.46 -19.73
C GLY A 67 -8.97 -14.56 -18.45
N ILE A 68 -8.04 -13.62 -18.26
CA ILE A 68 -7.09 -13.64 -17.14
C ILE A 68 -6.96 -12.24 -16.52
N CYS A 69 -6.93 -12.18 -15.20
CA CYS A 69 -6.48 -11.01 -14.45
C CYS A 69 -4.98 -11.20 -14.17
N ALA A 70 -4.13 -10.51 -14.93
CA ALA A 70 -2.67 -10.62 -14.84
C ALA A 70 -2.02 -9.24 -14.77
N ASN A 71 -0.78 -9.20 -14.28
CA ASN A 71 0.02 -7.96 -14.17
C ASN A 71 -0.65 -6.85 -13.33
N VAL A 72 -1.42 -7.24 -12.31
CA VAL A 72 -2.07 -6.33 -11.35
C VAL A 72 -1.48 -6.55 -9.97
N ASP A 73 -1.01 -5.48 -9.34
CA ASP A 73 -0.62 -5.47 -7.93
C ASP A 73 -1.81 -5.07 -7.04
N PHE A 74 -1.91 -5.76 -5.90
CA PHE A 74 -2.98 -5.57 -4.92
C PHE A 74 -2.43 -5.14 -3.55
N PRO A 75 -1.80 -3.95 -3.44
CA PRO A 75 -1.32 -3.44 -2.16
C PRO A 75 -2.47 -3.15 -1.20
N SER A 76 -2.18 -3.08 0.09
CA SER A 76 -3.13 -2.46 1.02
C SER A 76 -3.22 -0.96 0.74
N PRO A 77 -4.34 -0.28 1.07
CA PRO A 77 -4.43 1.16 0.93
C PRO A 77 -3.30 1.91 1.67
N GLY A 78 -2.93 1.43 2.86
CA GLY A 78 -1.82 2.01 3.62
C GLY A 78 -0.48 1.85 2.91
N GLN A 79 -0.21 0.69 2.32
CA GLN A 79 1.02 0.46 1.55
C GLN A 79 1.06 1.37 0.31
N LEU A 80 -0.05 1.46 -0.45
CA LEU A 80 -0.11 2.33 -1.64
C LEU A 80 0.16 3.80 -1.29
N VAL A 81 -0.40 4.28 -0.18
CA VAL A 81 -0.14 5.65 0.29
C VAL A 81 1.32 5.83 0.68
N ALA A 82 1.90 4.88 1.41
CA ALA A 82 3.32 4.93 1.79
C ALA A 82 4.24 4.97 0.55
N ASP A 83 3.98 4.10 -0.44
CA ASP A 83 4.76 4.05 -1.69
C ASP A 83 4.66 5.38 -2.46
N CYS A 84 3.46 5.97 -2.53
CA CYS A 84 3.25 7.27 -3.16
C CYS A 84 3.99 8.41 -2.44
N VAL A 85 3.99 8.41 -1.09
CA VAL A 85 4.69 9.42 -0.30
C VAL A 85 6.20 9.28 -0.43
N ALA A 86 6.74 8.06 -0.38
CA ALA A 86 8.15 7.78 -0.59
C ALA A 86 8.60 8.28 -1.98
N ALA A 87 7.87 7.90 -3.04
CA ALA A 87 8.15 8.34 -4.40
C ALA A 87 8.09 9.87 -4.56
N ALA A 88 7.11 10.54 -3.94
CA ALA A 88 6.99 12.00 -3.99
C ALA A 88 8.08 12.72 -3.19
N GLY A 89 8.55 12.12 -2.09
CA GLY A 89 9.62 12.63 -1.24
C GLY A 89 11.03 12.36 -1.79
N GLY A 90 11.17 11.57 -2.85
CA GLY A 90 12.46 11.19 -3.42
C GLY A 90 13.27 10.24 -2.54
N ALA A 91 12.64 9.61 -1.56
CA ALA A 91 13.25 8.56 -0.75
C ALA A 91 12.93 7.20 -1.41
N GLU A 92 13.96 6.37 -1.59
CA GLU A 92 13.73 4.94 -1.81
C GLU A 92 12.98 4.39 -0.58
N PRO A 93 11.94 3.55 -0.74
CA PRO A 93 11.19 2.98 0.39
C PRO A 93 12.12 2.28 1.39
N ASP A 94 13.18 1.65 0.86
CA ASP A 94 14.19 0.98 1.66
C ASP A 94 15.06 1.96 2.45
N ASP A 95 15.11 3.25 2.13
CA ASP A 95 15.89 4.27 2.83
C ASP A 95 15.06 5.14 3.77
N ASP A 96 13.74 4.94 3.86
CA ASP A 96 12.87 5.70 4.77
C ASP A 96 13.24 5.42 6.24
N PRO A 97 13.81 6.40 6.98
CA PRO A 97 14.18 6.22 8.38
C PRO A 97 12.95 6.00 9.29
N TRP A 98 11.76 6.40 8.83
CA TRP A 98 10.50 6.25 9.55
C TRP A 98 9.78 4.94 9.25
N ALA A 99 10.31 4.13 8.33
CA ALA A 99 9.77 2.81 8.03
C ALA A 99 9.70 1.95 9.30
N PRO A 100 8.57 1.27 9.59
CA PRO A 100 8.38 0.57 10.87
C PRO A 100 9.47 -0.44 11.24
N LEU A 101 10.05 -1.13 10.25
CA LEU A 101 11.11 -2.11 10.48
C LEU A 101 12.47 -1.45 10.78
N ARG A 102 12.76 -0.28 10.21
CA ARG A 102 14.00 0.48 10.48
C ARG A 102 13.94 1.20 11.82
N LEU A 103 12.80 1.80 12.11
CA LEU A 103 12.60 2.57 13.34
C LEU A 103 12.80 1.72 14.61
N VAL A 104 12.55 0.41 14.54
CA VAL A 104 12.85 -0.54 15.62
C VAL A 104 14.34 -0.54 15.99
N TRP A 105 15.23 -0.53 15.00
CA TRP A 105 16.68 -0.57 15.23
C TRP A 105 17.18 0.75 15.80
N THR A 106 16.75 1.88 15.24
CA THR A 106 17.06 3.20 15.79
C THR A 106 16.61 3.34 17.25
N LEU A 107 15.41 2.85 17.57
CA LEU A 107 14.88 2.86 18.93
C LEU A 107 15.63 1.90 19.86
N LEU A 108 16.09 0.74 19.37
CA LEU A 108 16.92 -0.17 20.14
C LEU A 108 18.24 0.48 20.53
N ASP A 109 18.94 1.10 19.57
CA ASP A 109 20.20 1.78 19.81
C ASP A 109 20.03 2.93 20.83
N MET A 110 18.96 3.71 20.69
CA MET A 110 18.62 4.78 21.64
C MET A 110 18.30 4.24 23.03
N VAL A 111 17.52 3.15 23.13
CA VAL A 111 17.17 2.54 24.42
C VAL A 111 18.41 1.96 25.11
N ASP A 112 19.32 1.33 24.37
CA ASP A 112 20.55 0.77 24.90
C ASP A 112 21.57 1.85 25.33
N GLY A 113 21.56 3.02 24.67
CA GLY A 113 22.46 4.14 25.00
C GLY A 113 22.01 5.00 26.19
N GLU A 114 20.70 5.25 26.33
CA GLU A 114 20.17 6.26 27.27
C GLU A 114 19.55 5.66 28.54
N PHE A 115 19.13 4.39 28.51
CA PHE A 115 18.42 3.77 29.64
C PHE A 115 19.19 2.57 30.20
N PRO A 116 19.48 2.53 31.52
CA PRO A 116 19.97 1.32 32.16
C PRO A 116 18.89 0.25 32.01
N ALA A 117 19.13 -0.67 31.08
CA ALA A 117 18.07 -1.39 30.42
C ALA A 117 17.10 -2.15 31.35
N PRO A 118 15.85 -2.36 30.93
CA PRO A 118 15.02 -3.39 31.54
C PRO A 118 15.78 -4.74 31.47
N ARG A 119 15.87 -5.47 32.58
CA ARG A 119 16.57 -6.76 32.64
C ARG A 119 15.93 -7.75 31.64
N GLY A 120 16.71 -8.28 30.69
CA GLY A 120 16.35 -9.42 29.81
C GLY A 120 15.61 -9.09 28.49
N ASP A 121 15.17 -10.16 27.79
CA ASP A 121 14.57 -10.30 26.43
C ASP A 121 13.47 -9.30 25.98
N ARG A 122 13.13 -8.28 26.77
CA ARG A 122 12.01 -7.36 26.51
C ARG A 122 12.38 -6.09 25.73
N ARG A 123 13.68 -5.78 25.54
CA ARG A 123 14.11 -4.54 24.86
C ARG A 123 13.60 -4.44 23.44
N PHE A 124 13.74 -5.51 22.67
CA PHE A 124 13.19 -5.62 21.32
C PHE A 124 11.67 -5.43 21.30
N LEU A 125 10.96 -5.99 22.27
CA LEU A 125 9.51 -5.80 22.38
C LEU A 125 9.14 -4.34 22.65
N VAL A 126 9.90 -3.65 23.52
CA VAL A 126 9.69 -2.22 23.81
C VAL A 126 9.95 -1.37 22.58
N ALA A 127 11.09 -1.54 21.91
CA ALA A 127 11.41 -0.79 20.69
C ALA A 127 10.38 -1.03 19.58
N ARG A 128 9.94 -2.29 19.39
CA ARG A 128 8.85 -2.62 18.47
C ARG A 128 7.52 -1.99 18.86
N HIS A 129 7.22 -1.90 20.15
CA HIS A 129 5.99 -1.29 20.63
C HIS A 129 6.00 0.23 20.44
N LEU A 130 7.11 0.90 20.77
CA LEU A 130 7.33 2.32 20.52
C LEU A 130 7.25 2.64 19.03
N GLY A 131 7.87 1.82 18.18
CA GLY A 131 7.80 2.04 16.73
C GLY A 131 6.38 1.97 16.18
N ARG A 132 5.55 1.05 16.68
CA ARG A 132 4.12 1.02 16.35
C ARG A 132 3.38 2.29 16.78
N PHE A 133 3.71 2.87 17.93
CA PHE A 133 3.09 4.13 18.35
C PHE A 133 3.52 5.31 17.47
N PHE A 134 4.80 5.42 17.12
CA PHE A 134 5.26 6.45 16.20
C PHE A 134 4.54 6.38 14.85
N THR A 135 4.42 5.17 14.26
CA THR A 135 3.64 4.97 13.03
C THR A 135 2.17 5.40 13.22
N SER A 136 1.52 4.94 14.30
CA SER A 136 0.12 5.27 14.56
C SER A 136 -0.11 6.78 14.80
N TYR A 137 0.82 7.47 15.45
CA TYR A 137 0.75 8.91 15.63
C TYR A 137 0.97 9.66 14.33
N GLY A 138 1.92 9.25 13.48
CA GLY A 138 2.08 9.83 12.15
C GLY A 138 0.80 9.75 11.32
N GLU A 139 0.07 8.63 11.40
CA GLU A 139 -1.18 8.43 10.65
C GLU A 139 -2.38 9.18 11.24
N GLN A 140 -2.56 9.16 12.56
CA GLN A 140 -3.81 9.60 13.20
C GLN A 140 -3.70 10.97 13.89
N ARG A 141 -2.49 11.37 14.28
CA ARG A 141 -2.21 12.57 15.08
C ARG A 141 -0.84 13.18 14.72
N PRO A 142 -0.61 13.54 13.44
CA PRO A 142 0.70 13.95 12.94
C PRO A 142 1.25 15.20 13.64
N THR A 143 0.38 16.05 14.19
CA THR A 143 0.77 17.24 14.97
C THR A 143 1.50 16.92 16.27
N MET A 144 1.53 15.66 16.72
CA MET A 144 2.35 15.28 17.90
C MET A 144 3.81 14.95 17.55
N LEU A 145 4.13 14.84 16.27
CA LEU A 145 5.49 14.53 15.77
C LEU A 145 6.16 15.72 15.06
N THR A 146 5.45 16.83 14.94
CA THR A 146 5.92 18.05 14.28
C THR A 146 5.95 19.15 15.34
N ASP A 147 7.12 19.77 15.52
CA ASP A 147 7.33 20.92 16.42
C ASP A 147 6.72 22.21 15.85
#